data_AF-A0A0C2FKZ8-F1
#
_entry.id   AF-A0A0C2FKZ8-F1
#
_cell.length_a   1.000
_cell.length_b   1.000
_cell.length_c   1.000
_cell.angle_alpha   90.00
_cell.angle_beta   90.00
_cell.angle_gamma   90.00
#
_symmetry.space_group_name_H-M   'P 1'
#
loop_
_entity.id
_entity.type
_entity.pdbx_description
1 polymer ?
#
loop_
_entity_poly.entity_id
_entity_poly.type
_entity_poly.pdbx_seq_one_letter_code
_entity_poly.pdbx_strand_id
1 'polypeptide(L)'
;MSGDAGSSVAQFFSTHTPADHPKDEPDVSSDKFTDLIKNFNDDQLREFFHLDETVTWMRNNGYKRVALQLPDHFLSRAYCIAKFIESSADVKAFLLADTSYRSCCVDEVAAAHASCDAIVHYGDACLSALTENIPVK
;
A
#
# COMPACT_ATOMS: atom_id res chain seq x y z
N MET A 1 25.07 14.90 -59.08
CA MET A 1 24.69 16.08 -58.27
C MET A 1 23.18 16.18 -58.36
N SER A 2 22.47 15.71 -57.33
CA SER A 2 21.87 16.54 -56.25
C SER A 2 20.64 17.28 -56.79
N GLY A 3 19.43 17.26 -56.25
CA GLY A 3 18.79 16.71 -55.05
C GLY A 3 17.27 16.76 -55.34
N ASP A 4 16.51 15.78 -54.88
CA ASP A 4 15.69 15.79 -53.66
C ASP A 4 14.36 16.56 -53.81
N ALA A 5 13.27 15.78 -53.83
CA ALA A 5 11.90 16.22 -53.86
C ALA A 5 11.38 16.26 -52.42
N GLY A 6 11.38 17.46 -51.83
CA GLY A 6 10.77 17.71 -50.53
C GLY A 6 9.32 18.17 -50.67
N SER A 7 8.37 17.33 -50.22
CA SER A 7 7.25 17.81 -49.40
C SER A 7 6.60 16.62 -48.71
N SER A 8 7.03 16.43 -47.46
CA SER A 8 6.54 15.44 -46.52
C SER A 8 5.15 15.82 -46.05
N VAL A 9 4.14 15.05 -46.47
CA VAL A 9 2.83 14.99 -45.81
C VAL A 9 2.66 13.57 -45.29
N ALA A 10 3.51 13.17 -44.35
CA ALA A 10 3.40 11.90 -43.64
C ALA A 10 4.17 11.95 -42.31
N GLN A 11 3.76 12.82 -41.39
CA GLN A 11 4.26 12.81 -40.00
C GLN A 11 3.12 12.54 -39.03
N PHE A 12 2.42 11.40 -39.12
CA PHE A 12 1.42 11.07 -38.08
C PHE A 12 1.23 9.57 -37.76
N PHE A 13 2.17 8.68 -38.09
CA PHE A 13 2.20 7.34 -37.50
C PHE A 13 3.64 6.83 -37.34
N SER A 14 4.25 7.10 -36.18
CA SER A 14 5.46 6.38 -35.77
C SER A 14 5.03 5.09 -35.08
N THR A 15 5.28 3.94 -35.71
CA THR A 15 5.02 2.58 -35.17
C THR A 15 6.13 2.13 -34.21
N HIS A 16 6.69 3.04 -33.42
CA HIS A 16 7.76 2.71 -32.47
C HIS A 16 7.27 2.99 -31.05
N THR A 17 6.88 1.94 -30.34
CA THR A 17 6.90 1.90 -28.88
C THR A 17 8.37 1.84 -28.48
N PRO A 18 8.95 2.85 -27.81
CA PRO A 18 10.26 2.69 -27.22
C PRO A 18 10.12 1.65 -26.11
N ALA A 19 10.78 0.50 -26.27
CA ALA A 19 10.86 -0.56 -25.27
C ALA A 19 11.83 -0.21 -24.12
N ASP A 20 12.07 1.08 -23.88
CA ASP A 20 12.85 1.55 -22.75
C ASP A 20 11.88 1.96 -21.64
N HIS A 21 11.36 0.94 -20.95
CA HIS A 21 11.07 1.14 -19.53
C HIS A 21 12.43 1.43 -18.87
N PRO A 22 12.60 2.53 -18.12
CA PRO A 22 13.67 2.58 -17.15
C PRO A 22 13.53 1.30 -16.33
N LYS A 23 14.56 0.45 -16.33
CA LYS A 23 14.62 -0.57 -15.29
C LYS A 23 14.70 0.23 -14.01
N ASP A 24 13.66 0.17 -13.20
CA ASP A 24 13.73 0.63 -11.83
C ASP A 24 14.95 -0.05 -11.22
N GLU A 25 16.05 0.70 -11.05
CA GLU A 25 17.20 0.24 -10.32
C GLU A 25 16.66 -0.16 -8.94
N PRO A 26 16.83 -1.43 -8.50
CA PRO A 26 16.34 -1.83 -7.19
C PRO A 26 17.00 -0.93 -6.15
N ASP A 27 16.19 -0.11 -5.49
CA ASP A 27 16.68 0.76 -4.43
C ASP A 27 17.22 -0.13 -3.31
N VAL A 28 18.55 -0.26 -3.24
CA VAL A 28 19.29 -1.06 -2.25
C VAL A 28 18.89 -0.70 -0.81
N SER A 29 18.32 0.48 -0.60
CA SER A 29 17.74 0.93 0.68
C SER A 29 16.49 0.14 1.08
N SER A 30 15.57 -0.07 0.12
CA SER A 30 14.28 -0.75 0.33
C SER A 30 14.46 -2.22 0.70
N ASP A 31 15.41 -2.91 0.05
CA ASP A 31 15.65 -4.34 0.31
C ASP A 31 16.18 -4.59 1.73
N LYS A 32 17.13 -3.77 2.20
CA LYS A 32 17.67 -3.89 3.56
C LYS A 32 16.61 -3.66 4.63
N PHE A 33 15.74 -2.68 4.42
CA PHE A 33 14.67 -2.37 5.36
C PHE A 33 13.63 -3.50 5.44
N THR A 34 13.25 -4.05 4.29
CA THR A 34 12.35 -5.21 4.20
C THR A 34 12.92 -6.40 4.97
N ASP A 35 14.23 -6.67 4.85
CA ASP A 35 14.88 -7.76 5.57
C ASP A 35 14.93 -7.52 7.08
N LEU A 36 15.20 -6.29 7.54
CA LEU A 36 15.13 -5.96 8.96
C LEU A 36 13.74 -6.27 9.55
N ILE A 37 12.68 -5.86 8.86
CA ILE A 37 11.30 -6.07 9.31
C ILE A 37 10.90 -7.54 9.33
N LYS A 38 11.39 -8.35 8.39
CA LYS A 38 11.19 -9.80 8.41
C LYS A 38 11.74 -10.43 9.70
N ASN A 39 12.88 -9.91 10.18
CA ASN A 39 13.60 -10.40 11.34
C ASN A 39 13.12 -9.85 12.69
N PHE A 40 12.15 -8.93 12.72
CA PHE A 40 11.61 -8.42 13.98
C PHE A 40 10.97 -9.54 14.81
N ASN A 41 11.27 -9.52 16.11
CA ASN A 41 10.52 -10.30 17.09
C ASN A 41 9.14 -9.65 17.35
N ASP A 42 8.30 -10.32 18.12
CA ASP A 42 6.91 -9.88 18.35
C ASP A 42 6.82 -8.52 19.06
N ASP A 43 7.73 -8.19 19.96
CA ASP A 43 7.73 -6.92 20.70
C ASP A 43 8.16 -5.76 19.80
N GLN A 44 9.22 -5.95 19.00
CA GLN A 44 9.66 -4.97 18.00
C GLN A 44 8.59 -4.72 16.95
N LEU A 45 7.88 -5.77 16.53
CA LEU A 45 6.76 -5.65 15.61
C LEU A 45 5.62 -4.81 16.21
N ARG A 46 5.28 -5.05 17.48
CA ARG A 46 4.24 -4.29 18.18
C ARG A 46 4.58 -2.82 18.34
N GLU A 47 5.82 -2.53 18.72
CA GLU A 47 6.32 -1.18 18.90
C GLU A 47 6.37 -0.44 17.56
N PHE A 48 6.98 -1.04 16.53
CA PHE A 48 7.14 -0.41 15.22
C PHE A 48 5.80 -0.11 14.53
N PHE A 49 4.84 -1.04 14.60
CA PHE A 49 3.51 -0.84 14.01
C PHE A 49 2.49 -0.23 14.98
N HIS A 50 2.91 0.21 16.18
CA HIS A 50 2.02 0.78 17.19
C HIS A 50 0.74 -0.05 17.43
N LEU A 51 0.89 -1.38 17.49
CA LEU A 51 -0.27 -2.29 17.43
C LEU A 51 -1.21 -2.14 18.63
N ASP A 52 -0.68 -1.81 19.81
CA ASP A 52 -1.49 -1.60 21.02
C ASP A 52 -2.38 -0.34 20.90
N GLU A 53 -1.89 0.71 20.25
CA GLU A 53 -2.69 1.90 19.96
C GLU A 53 -3.79 1.59 18.94
N THR A 54 -3.47 0.81 17.92
CA THR A 54 -4.45 0.33 16.93
C THR A 54 -5.55 -0.48 17.60
N VAL A 55 -5.21 -1.43 18.47
CA VAL A 55 -6.18 -2.22 19.24
C VAL A 55 -7.04 -1.32 20.13
N THR A 56 -6.43 -0.35 20.81
CA THR A 56 -7.15 0.60 21.67
C THR A 56 -8.14 1.45 20.87
N TRP A 57 -7.71 1.96 19.71
CA TRP A 57 -8.56 2.71 18.81
C TRP A 57 -9.74 1.88 18.30
N MET A 58 -9.52 0.61 17.91
CA MET A 58 -10.60 -0.28 17.47
C MET A 58 -11.61 -0.55 18.58
N ARG A 59 -11.13 -0.87 19.78
CA ARG A 59 -11.99 -1.18 20.94
C ARG A 59 -12.82 0.03 21.38
N ASN A 60 -12.21 1.21 21.45
CA ASN A 60 -12.90 2.43 21.88
C ASN A 60 -14.03 2.84 20.94
N ASN A 61 -13.90 2.56 19.65
CA ASN A 61 -14.92 2.86 18.65
C ASN A 61 -15.87 1.68 18.37
N GLY A 62 -15.60 0.49 18.92
CA GLY A 62 -16.46 -0.68 18.78
C GLY A 62 -16.48 -1.28 17.36
N TYR A 63 -15.43 -1.10 16.56
CA TYR A 63 -15.33 -1.68 15.22
C TYR A 63 -15.28 -3.22 15.28
N LYS A 64 -15.86 -3.89 14.27
CA LYS A 64 -15.90 -5.37 14.21
C LYS A 64 -15.26 -5.94 12.95
N ARG A 65 -15.19 -5.17 11.87
CA ARG A 65 -14.55 -5.54 10.61
C ARG A 65 -13.60 -4.43 10.22
N VAL A 66 -12.30 -4.69 10.23
CA VAL A 66 -11.31 -3.64 9.98
C VAL A 66 -10.40 -4.03 8.82
N ALA A 67 -10.27 -3.12 7.86
CA ALA A 67 -9.30 -3.25 6.78
C ALA A 67 -7.91 -2.86 7.31
N LEU A 68 -6.90 -3.66 7.00
CA LEU A 68 -5.49 -3.36 7.26
C LEU A 68 -4.81 -3.22 5.91
N GLN A 69 -4.44 -2.01 5.55
CA GLN A 69 -3.70 -1.72 4.33
C GLN A 69 -2.22 -1.65 4.65
N LEU A 70 -1.42 -2.45 3.93
CA LEU A 70 0.03 -2.49 4.08
C LEU A 70 0.70 -2.40 2.70
N PRO A 71 1.81 -1.66 2.55
CA PRO A 71 2.63 -1.71 1.36
C PRO A 71 3.30 -3.08 1.20
N ASP A 72 3.72 -3.39 -0.03
CA ASP A 72 4.30 -4.69 -0.41
C ASP A 72 5.43 -5.16 0.52
N HIS A 73 6.31 -4.25 0.91
CA HIS A 73 7.47 -4.56 1.77
C HIS A 73 7.09 -4.92 3.22
N PHE A 74 5.84 -4.67 3.66
CA PHE A 74 5.31 -5.12 4.95
C PHE A 74 4.48 -6.40 4.86
N LEU A 75 4.15 -6.88 3.65
CA LEU A 75 3.25 -8.05 3.48
C LEU A 75 3.81 -9.32 4.13
N SER A 76 5.13 -9.48 4.22
CA SER A 76 5.75 -10.61 4.93
C SER A 76 5.39 -10.69 6.42
N ARG A 77 4.98 -9.57 7.03
CA ARG A 77 4.55 -9.49 8.44
C ARG A 77 3.04 -9.28 8.59
N ALA A 78 2.32 -9.04 7.50
CA ALA A 78 0.89 -8.71 7.51
C ALA A 78 0.04 -9.76 8.27
N TYR A 79 0.32 -11.05 8.08
CA TYR A 79 -0.39 -12.12 8.81
C TYR A 79 -0.16 -12.04 10.33
N CYS A 80 1.07 -11.79 10.77
CA CYS A 80 1.39 -11.65 12.20
C CYS A 80 0.66 -10.46 12.82
N ILE A 81 0.65 -9.33 12.11
CA ILE A 81 -0.05 -8.11 12.51
C ILE A 81 -1.56 -8.36 12.60
N ALA A 82 -2.16 -8.92 11.55
CA ALA A 82 -3.58 -9.24 11.52
C ALA A 82 -3.97 -10.19 12.66
N LYS A 83 -3.23 -11.28 12.85
CA LYS A 83 -3.50 -12.25 13.92
C LYS A 83 -3.43 -11.61 15.31
N PHE A 84 -2.43 -10.76 15.54
CA PHE A 84 -2.32 -10.03 16.80
C PHE A 84 -3.55 -9.13 17.03
N ILE A 85 -3.93 -8.35 16.01
CA ILE A 85 -5.07 -7.43 16.06
C ILE A 85 -6.38 -8.19 16.28
N GLU A 86 -6.64 -9.26 15.53
CA GLU A 86 -7.87 -10.06 15.67
C GLU A 86 -7.99 -10.64 17.08
N SER A 87 -6.90 -11.22 17.60
CA SER A 87 -6.89 -11.80 18.95
C SER A 87 -7.02 -10.77 20.06
N SER A 88 -6.46 -9.58 19.88
CA SER A 88 -6.45 -8.53 20.88
C SER A 88 -7.75 -7.74 20.85
N ALA A 89 -8.18 -7.26 19.68
CA ALA A 89 -9.35 -6.39 19.57
C ALA A 89 -10.69 -7.13 19.48
N ASP A 90 -10.72 -8.46 19.32
CA ASP A 90 -11.94 -9.24 19.05
C ASP A 90 -12.67 -8.71 17.80
N VAL A 91 -11.91 -8.61 16.71
CA VAL A 91 -12.35 -8.11 15.41
C VAL A 91 -11.98 -9.09 14.31
N LYS A 92 -12.60 -8.93 13.14
CA LYS A 92 -12.16 -9.59 11.91
C LYS A 92 -11.32 -8.63 11.08
N ALA A 93 -10.09 -9.02 10.77
CA ALA A 93 -9.16 -8.23 9.97
C ALA A 93 -9.24 -8.61 8.48
N PHE A 94 -9.17 -7.61 7.61
CA PHE A 94 -9.13 -7.77 6.15
C PHE A 94 -7.83 -7.18 5.63
N LEU A 95 -6.89 -8.02 5.22
CA LEU A 95 -5.63 -7.55 4.64
C LEU A 95 -5.87 -7.01 3.23
N LEU A 96 -5.63 -5.72 3.03
CA LEU A 96 -5.60 -5.08 1.72
C LEU A 96 -4.16 -5.06 1.23
N ALA A 97 -3.86 -5.87 0.22
CA ALA A 97 -2.60 -5.80 -0.51
C ALA A 97 -2.78 -4.81 -1.66
N ASP A 98 -2.48 -3.53 -1.41
CA ASP A 98 -2.54 -2.53 -2.47
C ASP A 98 -1.25 -2.56 -3.31
N THR A 99 -1.41 -2.24 -4.59
CA THR A 99 -0.39 -2.34 -5.63
C THR A 99 0.75 -1.35 -5.42
N SER A 100 1.97 -1.73 -5.83
CA SER A 100 3.22 -0.96 -5.70
C SER A 100 3.18 0.48 -6.26
N TYR A 101 2.12 0.86 -6.97
CA TYR A 101 1.92 2.17 -7.57
C TYR A 101 1.07 3.14 -6.73
N ARG A 102 0.34 2.66 -5.71
CA ARG A 102 -0.60 3.46 -4.89
C ARG A 102 -0.49 3.19 -3.39
N SER A 103 0.66 2.69 -2.95
CA SER A 103 0.95 2.34 -1.56
C SER A 103 0.74 3.44 -0.52
N CYS A 104 0.66 4.71 -0.94
CA CYS A 104 0.51 5.86 -0.06
C CYS A 104 -0.91 6.43 0.06
N CYS A 105 -1.85 5.94 -0.74
CA CYS A 105 -3.24 6.36 -0.71
C CYS A 105 -4.07 5.36 0.11
N VAL A 106 -5.05 5.84 0.86
CA VAL A 106 -5.99 4.96 1.57
C VAL A 106 -6.98 4.34 0.58
N ASP A 107 -7.13 3.01 0.60
CA ASP A 107 -8.08 2.31 -0.28
C ASP A 107 -9.47 2.14 0.39
N GLU A 108 -10.21 3.25 0.43
CA GLU A 108 -11.57 3.29 0.98
C GLU A 108 -12.55 2.40 0.18
N VAL A 109 -12.31 2.21 -1.12
CA VAL A 109 -13.18 1.43 -2.00
C VAL A 109 -13.05 -0.06 -1.70
N ALA A 110 -11.82 -0.58 -1.55
CA ALA A 110 -11.60 -1.96 -1.17
C ALA A 110 -12.14 -2.26 0.23
N ALA A 111 -11.94 -1.35 1.19
CA ALA A 111 -12.51 -1.48 2.53
C ALA A 111 -14.05 -1.53 2.49
N ALA A 112 -14.69 -0.66 1.71
CA ALA A 112 -16.14 -0.64 1.53
C ALA A 112 -16.66 -1.92 0.86
N HIS A 113 -15.99 -2.43 -0.18
CA HIS A 113 -16.35 -3.70 -0.83
C HIS A 113 -16.23 -4.90 0.13
N ALA A 114 -15.25 -4.86 1.04
CA ALA A 114 -15.12 -5.85 2.11
C ALA A 114 -16.10 -5.62 3.27
N SER A 115 -16.96 -4.59 3.21
CA SER A 115 -17.87 -4.18 4.28
C SER A 115 -17.12 -3.98 5.61
N CYS A 116 -15.99 -3.28 5.57
CA CYS A 116 -15.24 -2.90 6.75
C CYS A 116 -15.84 -1.63 7.39
N ASP A 117 -15.81 -1.58 8.72
CA ASP A 117 -16.28 -0.46 9.52
C ASP A 117 -15.22 0.64 9.64
N ALA A 118 -13.95 0.28 9.44
CA ALA A 118 -12.78 1.15 9.56
C ALA A 118 -11.61 0.61 8.73
N ILE A 119 -10.62 1.46 8.46
CA ILE A 119 -9.35 1.10 7.81
C ILE A 119 -8.16 1.61 8.62
N VAL A 120 -7.11 0.80 8.71
CA VAL A 120 -5.81 1.19 9.25
C VAL A 120 -4.80 1.13 8.11
N HIS A 121 -4.12 2.25 7.86
CA HIS A 121 -3.11 2.37 6.82
C HIS A 121 -1.71 2.38 7.45
N TYR A 122 -0.90 1.36 7.16
CA TYR A 122 0.49 1.30 7.61
C TYR A 122 1.43 1.73 6.50
N GLY A 123 2.40 2.58 6.80
CA GLY A 123 3.39 3.06 5.83
C GLY A 123 3.29 4.57 5.57
N ASP A 124 3.85 5.01 4.46
CA ASP A 124 3.87 6.42 4.08
C ASP A 124 2.49 6.85 3.56
N ALA A 125 1.87 7.85 4.20
CA ALA A 125 0.62 8.42 3.72
C ALA A 125 0.87 9.66 2.85
N CYS A 126 0.22 9.77 1.69
CA CYS A 126 0.33 10.96 0.83
C CYS A 126 -0.55 12.14 1.27
N LEU A 127 -1.33 11.99 2.35
CA LEU A 127 -2.25 13.00 2.89
C LEU A 127 -3.25 13.54 1.87
N SER A 128 -3.60 12.73 0.88
CA SER A 128 -4.70 13.04 -0.04
C SER A 128 -6.01 13.16 0.73
N ALA A 129 -6.93 13.97 0.21
CA ALA A 129 -8.24 14.15 0.82
C ALA A 129 -8.97 12.82 0.94
N LEU A 130 -9.40 12.48 2.16
CA LEU A 130 -10.22 11.30 2.45
C LEU A 130 -11.69 11.64 2.20
N THR A 131 -12.51 10.63 1.89
CA THR A 131 -13.94 10.85 1.64
C THR A 131 -14.78 10.93 2.92
N GLU A 132 -14.16 10.76 4.10
CA GLU A 132 -14.79 10.70 5.44
C GLU A 132 -15.87 9.61 5.61
N ASN A 133 -16.09 8.77 4.60
CA ASN A 133 -17.11 7.72 4.63
C ASN A 133 -16.72 6.52 5.51
N ILE A 134 -15.42 6.32 5.71
CA ILE A 134 -14.88 5.27 6.57
C ILE A 134 -13.80 5.87 7.48
N PRO A 135 -13.86 5.63 8.81
CA PRO A 135 -12.79 6.04 9.72
C PRO A 135 -11.44 5.46 9.33
N VAL A 136 -10.42 6.31 9.28
CA VAL A 136 -9.04 5.96 8.94
C VAL A 136 -8.14 6.17 10.15
N LYS A 137 -7.25 5.21 10.44
CA LYS A 137 -6.12 5.36 11.35
C LYS A 137 -4.80 5.21 10.62
#